data_AF-A0A820BRB3-F1
#
_entry.id   AF-A0A820BRB3-F1
#
_cell.length_a   1.000
_cell.length_b   1.000
_cell.length_c   1.000
_cell.angle_alpha   90.00
_cell.angle_beta   90.00
_cell.angle_gamma   90.00
#
_symmetry.space_group_name_H-M   'P 1'
#
loop_
_entity.id
_entity.type
_entity.pdbx_description
1 polymer ?
#
loop_
_entity_poly.entity_id
_entity_poly.type
_entity_poly.pdbx_seq_one_letter_code
_entity_poly.pdbx_strand_id
1 'polypeptide(L)'
;MVLRVDTFHESYRLLFYSPFWILNRTELQLEFQIENNRVFIEVAQTPFLVCPDKFGSDANKKGQIRLYSTEQGDNATNWSEKFSLDVIKSTGMASCKVPNDRTYMVCVDIVTCSFGLTKIVTLSPSVVIINKSTMEIEVVETVSDKEQDKWGLLNPEQIIPFWPHNIKEGVMRVRYTHNRVTSSPFMMNQKHRTLLRMDDEERPAIYVEVTATDFDGVRVIFSDYKIGDAPLLLVNCLKKDPISFCQVDDVRVQVLPPLNYVYYTWSDPLKPRDLVILCGSKKKILELTPQYGFLGQVGDHNVSYTVLVDGVQTVLLFSDDTEVIEAASGMPSLAESMGQRIQIGIYDIGLSIVNDVTREEMLYISLNKSKVVWTETRKSRVRPLLHDINIHLEELYRTHHEQLKANPYDKELLGKKYYMEYFREISFHDGIAELINSKGQRKLVKRQALDGLWIEYARSVTNTALHIRINHVQIDNQLDYTMFPV
;
A
#
# COMPACT_ATOMS: atom_id res chain seq x y z
N MET A 1 18.87 -7.90 33.44
CA MET A 1 18.67 -9.09 32.58
C MET A 1 18.37 -10.25 33.50
N VAL A 2 17.47 -11.16 33.14
CA VAL A 2 17.26 -12.38 33.94
C VAL A 2 17.97 -13.52 33.24
N LEU A 3 18.97 -14.07 33.93
CA LEU A 3 19.64 -15.30 33.53
C LEU A 3 19.13 -16.41 34.44
N ARG A 4 18.49 -17.42 33.85
CA ARG A 4 18.14 -18.65 34.56
C ARG A 4 19.02 -19.77 34.04
N VAL A 5 19.65 -20.49 34.96
CA VAL A 5 20.47 -21.66 34.65
C VAL A 5 19.71 -22.89 35.15
N ASP A 6 19.29 -23.75 34.22
CA ASP A 6 18.68 -25.03 34.55
C ASP A 6 19.62 -26.15 34.13
N THR A 7 19.70 -27.22 34.91
CA THR A 7 20.42 -28.44 34.53
C THR A 7 19.46 -29.47 33.95
N PHE A 8 19.71 -29.93 32.73
CA PHE A 8 18.91 -30.96 32.07
C PHE A 8 19.84 -32.00 31.43
N HIS A 9 19.73 -33.26 31.89
CA HIS A 9 20.53 -34.40 31.41
C HIS A 9 22.02 -34.07 31.16
N GLU A 10 22.76 -33.74 32.23
CA GLU A 10 24.20 -33.44 32.20
C GLU A 10 24.62 -32.20 31.38
N SER A 11 23.66 -31.43 30.88
CA SER A 11 23.90 -30.15 30.20
C SER A 11 23.37 -28.96 31.00
N TYR A 12 24.06 -27.82 30.90
CA TYR A 12 23.57 -26.55 31.44
C TYR A 12 22.75 -25.83 30.37
N ARG A 13 21.47 -25.60 30.66
CA ARG A 13 20.58 -24.76 29.86
C ARG A 13 20.60 -23.35 30.43
N LEU A 14 21.09 -22.41 29.63
CA LEU A 14 21.08 -20.98 29.93
C LEU A 14 19.86 -20.35 29.25
N LEU A 15 18.94 -19.83 30.05
CA LEU A 15 17.77 -19.08 29.61
C LEU A 15 18.01 -17.59 29.86
N PHE A 16 18.11 -16.83 28.78
CA PHE A 16 18.26 -15.38 28.82
C PHE A 16 16.90 -14.73 28.56
N TYR A 17 16.48 -13.86 29.48
CA TYR A 17 15.28 -13.07 29.30
C TYR A 17 15.54 -11.57 29.51
N SER A 18 15.03 -10.79 28.55
CA SER A 18 14.95 -9.34 28.63
C SER A 18 13.57 -8.90 28.14
N PRO A 19 12.83 -8.10 28.93
CA PRO A 19 11.49 -7.63 28.54
C PRO A 19 11.54 -6.62 27.39
N PHE A 20 12.64 -5.87 27.24
CA PHE A 20 12.82 -4.90 26.16
C PHE A 20 14.11 -5.17 25.39
N TRP A 21 13.99 -5.17 24.06
CA TRP A 21 15.11 -5.26 23.11
C TRP A 21 15.12 -3.97 22.31
N ILE A 22 16.18 -3.18 22.45
CA ILE A 22 16.25 -1.85 21.83
C ILE A 22 17.14 -1.90 20.61
N LEU A 23 16.59 -1.53 19.46
CA LEU A 23 17.32 -1.41 18.20
C LEU A 23 17.56 0.06 17.89
N ASN A 24 18.82 0.49 17.88
CA ASN A 24 19.19 1.84 17.47
C ASN A 24 19.53 1.88 15.97
N ARG A 25 18.62 2.44 15.18
CA ARG A 25 18.79 2.71 13.74
C ARG A 25 18.95 4.20 13.44
N THR A 26 19.27 5.01 14.44
CA THR A 26 19.42 6.48 14.26
C THR A 26 20.76 6.88 13.65
N GLU A 27 21.73 5.96 13.59
CA GLU A 27 23.15 6.22 13.27
C GLU A 27 23.83 7.24 14.20
N LEU A 28 23.16 7.64 15.28
CA LEU A 28 23.72 8.45 16.34
C LEU A 28 23.83 7.61 17.60
N GLN A 29 24.83 7.91 18.43
CA GLN A 29 24.89 7.35 19.78
C GLN A 29 23.72 7.92 20.58
N LEU A 30 23.08 7.07 21.38
CA LEU A 30 21.96 7.51 22.21
C LEU A 30 22.02 6.92 23.60
N GLU A 31 21.42 7.63 24.54
CA GLU A 31 21.17 7.14 25.88
C GLU A 31 19.67 6.95 26.06
N PHE A 32 19.33 5.77 26.55
CA PHE A 32 17.96 5.35 26.78
C PHE A 32 17.72 5.25 28.28
N GLN A 33 16.66 5.89 28.76
CA GLN A 33 16.24 5.82 30.15
C GLN A 33 14.90 5.09 30.27
N ILE A 34 14.86 4.06 31.10
CA ILE A 34 13.61 3.44 31.58
C ILE A 34 13.59 3.59 33.09
N GLU A 35 12.57 4.28 33.61
CA GLU A 35 12.48 4.58 35.05
C GLU A 35 13.76 5.25 35.57
N ASN A 36 14.54 4.57 36.43
CA ASN A 36 15.82 5.06 36.97
C ASN A 36 17.05 4.47 36.26
N ASN A 37 16.86 3.50 35.36
CA ASN A 37 17.95 2.85 34.64
C ASN A 37 18.28 3.61 33.37
N ARG A 38 19.56 3.93 33.21
CA ARG A 38 20.11 4.57 32.02
C ARG A 38 21.07 3.62 31.34
N VAL A 39 20.92 3.50 30.03
CA VAL A 39 21.74 2.62 29.20
C VAL A 39 22.26 3.45 28.04
N PHE A 40 23.58 3.43 27.85
CA PHE A 40 24.20 3.96 26.65
C PHE A 40 24.10 2.91 25.55
N ILE A 41 23.58 3.32 24.41
CA ILE A 41 23.28 2.48 23.25
C ILE A 41 24.09 3.03 22.08
N GLU A 42 25.18 2.34 21.79
CA GLU A 42 25.99 2.61 20.62
C GLU A 42 25.23 2.26 19.34
N VAL A 43 25.72 2.79 18.21
CA VAL A 43 25.22 2.40 16.89
C VAL A 43 25.69 0.98 16.62
N ALA A 44 24.78 0.00 16.74
CA ALA A 44 25.11 -1.40 16.52
C ALA A 44 23.97 -2.10 15.76
N GLN A 45 24.34 -3.11 14.96
CA GLN A 45 23.36 -3.95 14.26
C GLN A 45 22.60 -4.90 15.20
N THR A 46 23.10 -5.10 16.42
CA THR A 46 22.52 -6.01 17.42
C THR A 46 21.65 -5.28 18.44
N PRO A 47 20.53 -5.88 18.89
CA PRO A 47 19.67 -5.28 19.89
C PRO A 47 20.35 -5.17 21.26
N PHE A 48 20.15 -4.03 21.92
CA PHE A 48 20.54 -3.82 23.31
C PHE A 48 19.45 -4.36 24.24
N LEU A 49 19.85 -5.24 25.15
CA LEU A 49 18.94 -5.92 26.07
C LEU A 49 18.77 -5.09 27.35
N VAL A 50 17.56 -4.55 27.57
CA VAL A 50 17.27 -3.72 28.74
C VAL A 50 16.25 -4.37 29.66
N CYS A 51 16.61 -4.45 30.93
CA CYS A 51 15.77 -4.96 32.00
C CYS A 51 15.58 -3.87 33.07
N PRO A 52 14.36 -3.40 33.32
CA PRO A 52 14.07 -2.48 34.42
C PRO A 52 14.34 -3.13 35.79
N ASP A 53 14.67 -2.32 36.79
CA ASP A 53 14.95 -2.78 38.17
C ASP A 53 13.75 -3.48 38.80
N LYS A 54 12.54 -2.98 38.53
CA LYS A 54 11.30 -3.60 38.97
C LYS A 54 10.78 -4.58 37.92
N PHE A 55 10.95 -5.85 38.24
CA PHE A 55 10.32 -6.96 37.54
C PHE A 55 8.88 -7.13 38.05
N GLY A 56 7.88 -6.78 37.24
CA GLY A 56 6.49 -6.82 37.70
C GLY A 56 5.51 -6.04 36.82
N SER A 57 4.23 -6.32 37.04
CA SER A 57 3.04 -5.86 36.29
C SER A 57 2.67 -4.39 36.51
N ASP A 58 3.64 -3.50 36.70
CA ASP A 58 3.36 -2.07 36.60
C ASP A 58 3.15 -1.75 35.12
N ALA A 59 1.90 -1.95 34.67
CA ALA A 59 1.42 -1.43 33.41
C ALA A 59 1.65 0.08 33.44
N ASN A 60 2.47 0.60 32.51
CA ASN A 60 2.91 2.00 32.32
C ASN A 60 4.43 2.23 32.49
N LYS A 61 5.27 1.31 32.00
CA LYS A 61 6.72 1.60 31.89
C LYS A 61 6.92 2.70 30.86
N LYS A 62 7.61 3.77 31.27
CA LYS A 62 7.89 4.95 30.43
C LYS A 62 9.37 5.02 30.05
N GLY A 63 9.64 5.17 28.76
CA GLY A 63 10.95 5.41 28.19
C GLY A 63 11.20 6.89 27.91
N GLN A 64 12.46 7.30 27.97
CA GLN A 64 12.96 8.58 27.44
C GLN A 64 14.26 8.34 26.68
N ILE A 65 14.52 9.17 25.68
CA ILE A 65 15.73 9.09 24.87
C ILE A 65 16.48 10.42 24.88
N ARG A 66 17.79 10.33 24.73
CA ARG A 66 18.70 11.47 24.54
C ARG A 66 19.75 11.07 23.50
N LEU A 67 19.98 11.92 22.50
CA LEU A 67 20.94 11.65 21.42
C LEU A 67 22.24 12.41 21.66
N TYR A 68 23.35 11.87 21.15
CA TYR A 68 24.65 12.53 21.10
C TYR A 68 24.98 12.81 19.63
N SER A 69 25.12 14.09 19.27
CA SER A 69 25.46 14.52 17.91
C SER A 69 26.98 14.57 17.74
N THR A 70 27.48 14.13 16.59
CA THR A 70 28.91 14.14 16.26
C THR A 70 29.38 15.46 15.61
N GLU A 71 28.47 16.34 15.18
CA GLU A 71 28.80 17.50 14.34
C GLU A 71 29.34 18.74 15.10
N GLN A 72 29.16 18.83 16.43
CA GLN A 72 29.53 20.01 17.24
C GLN A 72 30.24 19.67 18.56
N GLY A 73 30.96 18.54 18.62
CA GLY A 73 31.41 17.92 19.88
C GLY A 73 30.26 17.15 20.54
N ASP A 74 30.56 16.34 21.58
CA ASP A 74 29.59 15.49 22.31
C ASP A 74 28.52 16.30 23.09
N ASN A 75 27.86 17.25 22.43
CA ASN A 75 26.74 18.00 22.97
C ASN A 75 25.51 17.09 22.94
N ALA A 76 25.21 16.50 24.09
CA ALA A 76 24.00 15.71 24.28
C ALA A 76 22.74 16.58 24.10
N THR A 77 21.72 16.05 23.43
CA THR A 77 20.40 16.70 23.39
C THR A 77 19.78 16.77 24.78
N ASN A 78 18.76 17.61 24.95
CA ASN A 78 17.83 17.43 26.06
C ASN A 78 17.12 16.08 25.96
N TRP A 79 16.70 15.55 27.11
CA TRP A 79 15.86 14.36 27.16
C TRP A 79 14.54 14.60 26.42
N SER A 80 14.08 13.58 25.71
CA SER A 80 12.76 13.56 25.10
C SER A 80 11.65 13.58 26.16
N GLU A 81 10.43 13.86 25.70
CA GLU A 81 9.24 13.55 26.49
C GLU A 81 9.15 12.03 26.77
N LYS A 82 8.48 11.69 27.87
CA LYS A 82 8.25 10.31 28.28
C LYS A 82 7.22 9.65 27.37
N PHE A 83 7.57 8.54 26.73
CA PHE A 83 6.66 7.71 25.96
C PHE A 83 6.43 6.36 26.62
N SER A 84 5.24 5.77 26.41
CA SER A 84 4.90 4.47 26.98
C SER A 84 5.57 3.35 26.19
N LEU A 85 6.19 2.40 26.88
CA LEU A 85 6.73 1.18 26.29
C LEU A 85 5.69 0.06 26.21
N ASP A 86 4.47 0.31 26.70
CA ASP A 86 3.46 -0.72 26.86
C ASP A 86 2.42 -0.82 25.74
N VAL A 87 2.37 0.20 24.87
CA VAL A 87 1.39 0.24 23.78
C VAL A 87 1.91 -0.57 22.59
N ILE A 88 1.33 -1.76 22.41
CA ILE A 88 1.65 -2.69 21.32
C ILE A 88 1.22 -2.07 19.98
N LYS A 89 2.13 -2.06 18.98
CA LYS A 89 1.92 -1.40 17.67
C LYS A 89 1.70 0.12 17.76
N SER A 90 2.21 0.77 18.82
CA SER A 90 2.32 2.23 18.78
C SER A 90 3.55 2.62 17.98
N THR A 91 3.32 3.32 16.88
CA THR A 91 4.32 4.19 16.28
C THR A 91 4.14 5.58 16.90
N GLY A 92 5.22 6.10 17.49
CA GLY A 92 5.24 7.42 18.11
C GLY A 92 6.51 8.18 17.74
N MET A 93 6.52 9.49 18.00
CA MET A 93 7.69 10.33 17.79
C MET A 93 8.21 10.89 19.11
N ALA A 94 9.51 10.82 19.31
CA ALA A 94 10.22 11.42 20.44
C ALA A 94 11.07 12.59 19.95
N SER A 95 10.88 13.76 20.57
CA SER A 95 11.60 15.00 20.22
C SER A 95 12.79 15.23 21.14
N CYS A 96 13.99 15.31 20.58
CA CYS A 96 15.24 15.55 21.29
C CYS A 96 15.83 16.90 20.83
N LYS A 97 15.77 17.92 21.68
CA LYS A 97 16.19 19.28 21.32
C LYS A 97 17.65 19.54 21.70
N VAL A 98 18.46 20.02 20.77
CA VAL A 98 19.72 20.68 21.10
C VAL A 98 19.40 22.15 21.40
N PRO A 99 19.75 22.69 22.58
CA PRO A 99 19.52 24.10 22.89
C PRO A 99 20.14 25.01 21.82
N ASN A 100 19.34 25.91 21.23
CA ASN A 100 19.75 26.91 20.23
C ASN A 100 20.31 26.37 18.90
N ASP A 101 20.09 25.09 18.57
CA ASP A 101 20.52 24.51 17.29
C ASP A 101 19.33 23.87 16.57
N ARG A 102 19.14 22.55 16.71
CA ARG A 102 18.09 21.81 16.00
C ARG A 102 17.32 20.84 16.90
N THR A 103 16.20 20.34 16.37
CA THR A 103 15.39 19.32 17.02
C THR A 103 15.50 18.00 16.27
N TYR A 104 16.05 16.99 16.91
CA TYR A 104 16.11 15.62 16.40
C TYR A 104 14.79 14.92 16.71
N MET A 105 14.13 14.43 15.68
CA MET A 105 12.87 13.69 15.81
C MET A 105 13.13 12.20 15.56
N VAL A 106 12.81 11.37 16.53
CA VAL A 106 13.05 9.92 16.48
C VAL A 106 11.72 9.18 16.44
N CYS A 107 11.55 8.33 15.44
CA CYS A 107 10.44 7.38 15.38
C CYS A 107 10.70 6.23 16.34
N VAL A 108 9.70 5.92 17.16
CA VAL A 108 9.69 4.82 18.11
C VAL A 108 8.62 3.82 17.65
N ASP A 109 9.06 2.64 17.23
CA ASP A 109 8.19 1.51 16.87
C ASP A 109 8.31 0.41 17.91
N ILE A 110 7.18 -0.08 18.42
CA ILE A 110 7.13 -1.09 19.48
C ILE A 110 6.32 -2.31 19.04
N VAL A 111 7.03 -3.42 18.85
CA VAL A 111 6.45 -4.70 18.43
C VAL A 111 6.69 -5.75 19.49
N THR A 112 5.64 -6.43 19.92
CA THR A 112 5.76 -7.60 20.82
C THR A 112 6.19 -8.82 20.02
N CYS A 113 7.21 -9.53 20.49
CA CYS A 113 7.64 -10.81 19.92
C CYS A 113 6.49 -11.83 19.93
N SER A 114 6.55 -12.83 19.05
CA SER A 114 5.53 -13.88 18.91
C SER A 114 5.21 -14.64 20.21
N PHE A 115 6.21 -14.80 21.08
CA PHE A 115 6.08 -15.44 22.39
C PHE A 115 5.55 -14.49 23.50
N GLY A 116 5.22 -13.24 23.19
CA GLY A 116 4.48 -12.31 24.07
C GLY A 116 5.28 -11.68 25.22
N LEU A 117 6.46 -12.23 25.55
CA LEU A 117 7.23 -11.82 26.73
C LEU A 117 8.21 -10.66 26.46
N THR A 118 8.64 -10.48 25.22
CA THR A 118 9.62 -9.45 24.86
C THR A 118 9.01 -8.44 23.92
N LYS A 119 9.29 -7.15 24.16
CA LYS A 119 8.97 -6.04 23.25
C LYS A 119 10.25 -5.57 22.55
N ILE A 120 10.21 -5.50 21.23
CA ILE A 120 11.25 -4.93 20.39
C ILE A 120 10.90 -3.45 20.20
N VAL A 121 11.80 -2.58 20.66
CA VAL A 121 11.69 -1.12 20.55
C VAL A 121 12.69 -0.66 19.50
N THR A 122 12.21 -0.26 18.33
CA THR A 122 13.05 0.23 17.23
C THR A 122 13.05 1.76 17.22
N LEU A 123 14.24 2.34 17.37
CA LEU A 123 14.48 3.78 17.32
C LEU A 123 15.08 4.13 15.97
N SER A 124 14.37 4.92 15.17
CA SER A 124 14.78 5.29 13.80
C SER A 124 14.71 6.80 13.59
N PRO A 125 15.48 7.39 12.68
CA PRO A 125 15.33 8.81 12.34
C PRO A 125 13.92 9.09 11.80
N SER A 126 13.39 10.28 12.04
CA SER A 126 12.08 10.66 11.49
C SER A 126 12.10 10.90 9.99
N VAL A 127 13.27 11.16 9.40
CA VAL A 127 13.42 11.35 7.95
C VAL A 127 14.51 10.42 7.45
N VAL A 128 14.20 9.66 6.41
CA VAL A 128 15.14 8.80 5.71
C VAL A 128 15.14 9.18 4.24
N ILE A 129 16.33 9.33 3.67
CA ILE A 129 16.51 9.57 2.25
C ILE A 129 17.05 8.30 1.60
N ILE A 130 16.41 7.90 0.51
CA ILE A 130 16.70 6.67 -0.22
C ILE A 130 17.01 7.02 -1.66
N ASN A 131 18.19 6.64 -2.14
CA ASN A 131 18.53 6.74 -3.54
C ASN A 131 18.33 5.39 -4.23
N LYS A 132 17.25 5.25 -5.01
CA LYS A 132 17.02 4.11 -5.92
C LYS A 132 17.31 4.47 -7.39
N SER A 133 17.89 5.64 -7.63
CA SER A 133 18.34 6.02 -8.96
C SER A 133 19.66 5.32 -9.27
N THR A 134 19.99 5.19 -10.55
CA THR A 134 21.27 4.61 -10.98
C THR A 134 22.45 5.57 -10.77
N MET A 135 22.19 6.81 -10.36
CA MET A 135 23.20 7.85 -10.22
C MET A 135 23.54 8.20 -8.79
N GLU A 136 24.76 8.66 -8.61
CA GLU A 136 25.13 9.40 -7.42
C GLU A 136 24.46 10.78 -7.46
N ILE A 137 23.77 11.11 -6.37
CA ILE A 137 23.05 12.35 -6.19
C ILE A 137 23.53 13.05 -4.93
N GLU A 138 23.31 14.35 -4.89
CA GLU A 138 23.51 15.15 -3.69
C GLU A 138 22.21 15.85 -3.32
N VAL A 139 21.93 15.92 -2.03
CA VAL A 139 20.70 16.51 -1.50
C VAL A 139 21.02 17.61 -0.49
N VAL A 140 20.18 18.63 -0.44
CA VAL A 140 20.34 19.74 0.52
C VAL A 140 18.99 20.22 1.03
N GLU A 141 18.92 20.56 2.32
CA GLU A 141 17.82 21.32 2.90
C GLU A 141 18.01 22.81 2.57
N THR A 142 16.99 23.44 2.00
CA THR A 142 16.98 24.89 1.80
C THR A 142 16.41 25.54 3.05
N VAL A 143 17.15 26.45 3.68
CA VAL A 143 16.69 27.20 4.86
C VAL A 143 16.64 28.69 4.51
N SER A 144 15.45 29.30 4.56
CA SER A 144 15.28 30.75 4.32
C SER A 144 15.88 31.25 2.98
N ASP A 145 15.53 30.62 1.86
CA ASP A 145 15.99 30.91 0.48
C ASP A 145 17.52 30.86 0.26
N LYS A 146 18.29 30.48 1.27
CA LYS A 146 19.72 30.20 1.18
C LYS A 146 19.93 28.70 1.22
N GLU A 147 20.72 28.19 0.27
CA GLU A 147 21.21 26.83 0.36
C GLU A 147 22.08 26.71 1.60
N GLN A 148 21.92 25.63 2.38
CA GLN A 148 22.98 25.28 3.32
C GLN A 148 24.22 24.90 2.51
N ASP A 149 25.41 25.34 2.94
CA ASP A 149 26.66 25.09 2.21
C ASP A 149 27.07 23.60 2.17
N LYS A 150 26.29 22.70 2.79
CA LYS A 150 26.60 21.26 2.92
C LYS A 150 25.59 20.40 2.17
N TRP A 151 25.95 20.02 0.95
CA TRP A 151 25.26 19.00 0.19
C TRP A 151 25.62 17.60 0.72
N GLY A 152 24.61 16.77 0.99
CA GLY A 152 24.78 15.39 1.42
C GLY A 152 24.89 14.45 0.23
N LEU A 153 25.99 13.69 0.15
CA LEU A 153 26.24 12.70 -0.91
C LEU A 153 25.43 11.42 -0.69
N LEU A 154 24.73 10.95 -1.73
CA LEU A 154 24.04 9.66 -1.76
C LEU A 154 24.41 8.86 -3.00
N ASN A 155 25.02 7.70 -2.76
CA ASN A 155 25.30 6.69 -3.77
C ASN A 155 24.03 5.92 -4.16
N PRO A 156 24.02 5.25 -5.33
CA PRO A 156 22.95 4.32 -5.70
C PRO A 156 22.71 3.25 -4.62
N GLU A 157 21.45 2.90 -4.39
CA GLU A 157 20.96 1.99 -3.34
C GLU A 157 21.27 2.41 -1.89
N GLN A 158 21.82 3.62 -1.69
CA GLN A 158 22.13 4.12 -0.36
C GLN A 158 20.86 4.61 0.34
N ILE A 159 20.77 4.28 1.63
CA ILE A 159 19.76 4.74 2.57
C ILE A 159 20.51 5.51 3.66
N ILE A 160 20.15 6.77 3.87
CA ILE A 160 20.77 7.58 4.94
C ILE A 160 19.70 8.19 5.85
N PRO A 161 19.97 8.29 7.17
CA PRO A 161 19.20 9.15 8.05
C PRO A 161 19.38 10.61 7.63
N PHE A 162 18.30 11.39 7.72
CA PHE A 162 18.36 12.82 7.47
C PHE A 162 17.79 13.58 8.67
N TRP A 163 18.54 14.58 9.15
CA TRP A 163 18.22 15.33 10.35
C TRP A 163 17.96 16.80 9.99
N PRO A 164 16.72 17.15 9.60
CA PRO A 164 16.41 18.50 9.15
C PRO A 164 16.56 19.51 10.27
N HIS A 165 17.08 20.69 9.93
CA HIS A 165 17.17 21.81 10.86
C HIS A 165 15.79 22.39 11.15
N ASN A 166 14.94 22.49 10.12
CA ASN A 166 13.57 22.97 10.25
C ASN A 166 12.59 22.09 9.49
N ILE A 167 12.07 21.06 10.17
CA ILE A 167 11.08 20.15 9.59
C ILE A 167 9.77 20.84 9.15
N LYS A 168 9.46 22.04 9.67
CA LYS A 168 8.25 22.78 9.27
C LYS A 168 8.40 23.43 7.91
N GLU A 169 9.58 23.95 7.58
CA GLU A 169 9.87 24.43 6.23
C GLU A 169 10.01 23.24 5.28
N GLY A 170 10.91 22.30 5.63
CA GLY A 170 11.05 21.03 4.94
C GLY A 170 11.25 21.12 3.43
N VAL A 171 11.93 22.16 2.95
CA VAL A 171 12.22 22.36 1.53
C VAL A 171 13.55 21.70 1.19
N MET A 172 13.57 20.88 0.14
CA MET A 172 14.75 20.18 -0.33
C MET A 172 15.04 20.43 -1.81
N ARG A 173 16.31 20.27 -2.18
CA ARG A 173 16.78 20.17 -3.56
C ARG A 173 17.65 18.94 -3.73
N VAL A 174 17.69 18.44 -4.95
CA VAL A 174 18.60 17.36 -5.38
C VAL A 174 19.40 17.84 -6.57
N ARG A 175 20.66 17.41 -6.67
CA ARG A 175 21.49 17.62 -7.85
C ARG A 175 22.26 16.37 -8.22
N TYR A 176 22.64 16.26 -9.47
CA TYR A 176 23.59 15.23 -9.88
C TYR A 176 25.01 15.65 -9.50
N THR A 177 25.83 14.70 -9.04
CA THR A 177 27.19 15.02 -8.56
C THR A 177 28.15 15.36 -9.69
N HIS A 178 28.02 14.68 -10.82
CA HIS A 178 28.94 14.76 -11.96
C HIS A 178 28.86 16.10 -12.73
N ASN A 179 27.67 16.65 -12.94
CA ASN A 179 27.45 17.87 -13.72
C ASN A 179 26.89 19.04 -12.88
N ARG A 180 26.58 18.80 -11.59
CA ARG A 180 26.00 19.78 -10.65
C ARG A 180 24.66 20.38 -11.11
N VAL A 181 23.94 19.73 -12.02
CA VAL A 181 22.58 20.13 -12.41
C VAL A 181 21.63 19.93 -11.23
N THR A 182 20.96 21.00 -10.83
CA THR A 182 20.12 21.06 -9.63
C THR A 182 18.64 21.14 -9.98
N SER A 183 17.81 20.42 -9.24
CA SER A 183 16.35 20.43 -9.38
C SER A 183 15.71 21.72 -8.88
N SER A 184 14.47 21.96 -9.31
CA SER A 184 13.55 22.83 -8.57
C SER A 184 13.33 22.31 -7.12
N PRO A 185 13.03 23.20 -6.16
CA PRO A 185 12.79 22.79 -4.78
C PRO A 185 11.47 22.01 -4.64
N PHE A 186 11.40 21.12 -3.65
CA PHE A 186 10.20 20.35 -3.35
C PHE A 186 10.03 20.16 -1.82
N MET A 187 8.80 19.89 -1.39
CA MET A 187 8.47 19.66 0.03
C MET A 187 8.84 18.24 0.45
N MET A 188 9.66 18.06 1.49
CA MET A 188 9.93 16.74 2.07
C MET A 188 8.90 16.34 3.14
N ASN A 189 8.17 17.30 3.71
CA ASN A 189 7.27 17.05 4.84
C ASN A 189 5.80 16.80 4.42
N GLN A 190 5.53 16.71 3.11
CA GLN A 190 4.20 16.47 2.56
C GLN A 190 4.22 15.26 1.64
N LYS A 191 3.21 14.39 1.75
CA LYS A 191 3.10 13.24 0.87
C LYS A 191 2.81 13.70 -0.56
N HIS A 192 3.72 13.41 -1.48
CA HIS A 192 3.50 13.65 -2.90
C HIS A 192 4.42 12.77 -3.76
N ARG A 193 4.13 12.79 -5.05
CA ARG A 193 4.96 12.22 -6.11
C ARG A 193 5.21 13.33 -7.12
N THR A 194 6.46 13.51 -7.52
CA THR A 194 6.86 14.61 -8.40
C THR A 194 7.99 14.17 -9.31
N LEU A 195 7.84 14.41 -10.60
CA LEU A 195 8.96 14.34 -11.53
C LEU A 195 9.67 15.71 -11.53
N LEU A 196 10.92 15.75 -11.10
CA LEU A 196 11.72 16.97 -11.07
C LEU A 196 12.50 17.09 -12.38
N ARG A 197 12.35 18.23 -13.07
CA ARG A 197 13.15 18.51 -14.26
C ARG A 197 14.61 18.71 -13.88
N MET A 198 15.49 18.05 -14.63
CA MET A 198 16.93 18.19 -14.55
C MET A 198 17.38 18.64 -15.92
N ASP A 199 17.99 19.81 -16.05
CA ASP A 199 18.43 20.35 -17.35
C ASP A 199 19.75 19.65 -17.80
N ASP A 200 19.73 18.31 -17.85
CA ASP A 200 20.79 17.41 -18.31
C ASP A 200 20.34 16.63 -19.55
N GLU A 201 21.25 16.40 -20.51
CA GLU A 201 20.91 15.79 -21.81
C GLU A 201 20.62 14.28 -21.70
N GLU A 202 21.36 13.55 -20.86
CA GLU A 202 21.21 12.10 -20.73
C GLU A 202 20.09 11.74 -19.74
N ARG A 203 19.91 12.55 -18.69
CA ARG A 203 18.95 12.33 -17.61
C ARG A 203 18.16 13.61 -17.37
N PRO A 204 17.15 13.88 -18.20
CA PRO A 204 16.41 15.14 -18.17
C PRO A 204 15.48 15.30 -16.95
N ALA A 205 15.36 14.27 -16.11
CA ALA A 205 14.52 14.33 -14.93
C ALA A 205 14.90 13.26 -13.90
N ILE A 206 14.53 13.53 -12.64
CA ILE A 206 14.60 12.58 -11.53
C ILE A 206 13.24 12.51 -10.85
N TYR A 207 12.78 11.31 -10.52
CA TYR A 207 11.51 11.11 -9.85
C TYR A 207 11.70 11.12 -8.34
N VAL A 208 10.87 11.88 -7.61
CA VAL A 208 10.85 11.90 -6.16
C VAL A 208 9.47 11.46 -5.64
N GLU A 209 9.50 10.49 -4.74
CA GLU A 209 8.35 10.05 -3.95
C GLU A 209 8.59 10.38 -2.48
N VAL A 210 7.71 11.19 -1.91
CA VAL A 210 7.71 11.51 -0.49
C VAL A 210 6.55 10.78 0.16
N THR A 211 6.87 9.83 1.04
CA THR A 211 5.88 9.18 1.90
C THR A 211 5.99 9.79 3.29
N ALA A 212 5.02 10.61 3.68
CA ALA A 212 4.90 11.13 5.03
C ALA A 212 3.67 10.49 5.68
N THR A 213 3.84 9.96 6.89
CA THR A 213 2.73 9.58 7.75
C THR A 213 2.93 10.22 9.11
N ASP A 214 1.85 10.48 9.84
CA ASP A 214 1.90 11.17 11.13
C ASP A 214 2.72 10.40 12.19
N PHE A 215 2.99 9.11 11.98
CA PHE A 215 3.59 8.21 12.98
C PHE A 215 4.80 7.39 12.49
N ASP A 216 4.92 7.09 11.19
CA ASP A 216 6.00 6.24 10.61
C ASP A 216 7.15 7.05 9.99
N GLY A 217 7.20 8.36 10.29
CA GLY A 217 8.19 9.28 9.75
C GLY A 217 7.98 9.59 8.26
N VAL A 218 9.01 10.19 7.69
CA VAL A 218 9.09 10.66 6.31
C VAL A 218 10.14 9.84 5.57
N ARG A 219 9.81 9.36 4.38
CA ARG A 219 10.77 8.77 3.45
C ARG A 219 10.78 9.58 2.16
N VAL A 220 11.96 10.05 1.77
CA VAL A 220 12.20 10.74 0.51
C VAL A 220 12.94 9.77 -0.40
N ILE A 221 12.27 9.30 -1.45
CA ILE A 221 12.78 8.27 -2.34
C ILE A 221 13.04 8.87 -3.71
N PHE A 222 14.29 8.83 -4.15
CA PHE A 222 14.68 9.21 -5.49
C PHE A 222 14.75 7.98 -6.40
N SER A 223 14.34 8.12 -7.65
CA SER A 223 14.37 7.06 -8.66
C SER A 223 14.60 7.64 -10.04
N ASP A 224 15.13 6.83 -10.95
CA ASP A 224 15.27 7.23 -12.35
C ASP A 224 13.90 7.51 -12.98
N TYR A 225 13.88 8.46 -13.92
CA TYR A 225 12.72 8.77 -14.75
C TYR A 225 12.31 7.56 -15.59
N LYS A 226 11.01 7.21 -15.57
CA LYS A 226 10.40 6.16 -16.38
C LYS A 226 9.27 6.71 -17.25
N ILE A 227 9.00 6.00 -18.33
CA ILE A 227 7.85 6.30 -19.21
C ILE A 227 6.57 6.23 -18.37
N GLY A 228 5.75 7.28 -18.43
CA GLY A 228 4.54 7.43 -17.62
C GLY A 228 4.70 8.28 -16.35
N ASP A 229 5.93 8.57 -15.91
CA ASP A 229 6.15 9.41 -14.71
C ASP A 229 5.84 10.89 -14.96
N ALA A 230 5.91 11.33 -16.23
CA ALA A 230 5.59 12.70 -16.59
C ALA A 230 4.09 12.95 -16.36
N PRO A 231 3.70 13.99 -15.60
CA PRO A 231 2.30 14.30 -15.33
C PRO A 231 1.43 14.36 -16.58
N LEU A 232 1.97 14.91 -17.67
CA LEU A 232 1.29 15.04 -18.95
C LEU A 232 2.25 14.87 -20.11
N LEU A 233 1.73 14.29 -21.19
CA LEU A 233 2.25 14.45 -22.54
C LEU A 233 1.35 15.47 -23.25
N LEU A 234 1.90 16.64 -23.58
CA LEU A 234 1.19 17.66 -24.35
C LEU A 234 1.40 17.36 -25.83
N VAL A 235 0.33 17.25 -26.61
CA VAL A 235 0.39 16.94 -28.05
C VAL A 235 -0.37 18.00 -28.83
N ASN A 236 0.34 18.72 -29.69
CA ASN A 236 -0.24 19.73 -30.56
C ASN A 236 -0.44 19.14 -31.97
N CYS A 237 -1.67 18.78 -32.33
CA CYS A 237 -2.03 18.31 -33.67
C CYS A 237 -2.44 19.45 -34.62
N LEU A 238 -2.38 20.70 -34.19
CA LEU A 238 -2.66 21.85 -35.06
C LEU A 238 -1.61 21.93 -36.17
N LYS A 239 -2.06 22.31 -37.38
CA LYS A 239 -1.18 22.41 -38.55
C LYS A 239 -0.37 23.71 -38.62
N LYS A 240 -0.85 24.77 -37.95
CA LYS A 240 -0.31 26.13 -38.10
C LYS A 240 -0.01 26.83 -36.77
N ASP A 241 -0.89 26.66 -35.79
CA ASP A 241 -0.83 27.45 -34.57
C ASP A 241 -0.06 26.73 -33.45
N PRO A 242 0.92 27.42 -32.81
CA PRO A 242 1.58 26.89 -31.64
C PRO A 242 0.68 27.01 -30.40
N ILE A 243 0.87 26.11 -29.43
CA ILE A 243 0.22 26.16 -28.12
C ILE A 243 1.25 26.64 -27.09
N SER A 244 0.93 27.74 -26.38
CA SER A 244 1.77 28.21 -25.29
C SER A 244 1.26 27.69 -23.95
N PHE A 245 2.15 27.31 -23.04
CA PHE A 245 1.76 26.70 -21.76
C PHE A 245 2.71 27.07 -20.62
N CYS A 246 2.19 27.12 -19.40
CA CYS A 246 2.97 27.27 -18.16
C CYS A 246 2.19 26.76 -16.94
N GLN A 247 2.87 26.60 -15.82
CA GLN A 247 2.20 26.44 -14.53
C GLN A 247 1.54 27.76 -14.12
N VAL A 248 0.41 27.69 -13.40
CA VAL A 248 -0.21 28.89 -12.79
C VAL A 248 0.84 29.63 -11.94
N ASP A 249 0.85 30.96 -12.06
CA ASP A 249 1.79 31.87 -11.39
C ASP A 249 3.28 31.63 -11.70
N ASP A 250 3.57 30.93 -12.81
CA ASP A 250 4.91 30.91 -13.41
C ASP A 250 5.00 31.96 -14.53
N VAL A 251 6.13 32.66 -14.55
CA VAL A 251 6.49 33.66 -15.57
C VAL A 251 7.06 33.00 -16.83
N ARG A 252 7.52 31.75 -16.73
CA ARG A 252 8.15 31.01 -17.83
C ARG A 252 7.09 30.35 -18.71
N VAL A 253 6.67 31.05 -19.75
CA VAL A 253 5.81 30.50 -20.80
C VAL A 253 6.64 29.70 -21.81
N GLN A 254 6.28 28.43 -22.00
CA GLN A 254 6.86 27.56 -23.00
C GLN A 254 5.94 27.49 -24.22
N VAL A 255 6.51 27.19 -25.39
CA VAL A 255 5.77 27.12 -26.66
C VAL A 255 5.93 25.73 -27.25
N LEU A 256 4.81 25.06 -27.51
CA LEU A 256 4.71 23.80 -28.21
C LEU A 256 4.39 24.07 -29.69
N PRO A 257 5.33 23.83 -30.62
CA PRO A 257 5.10 24.07 -32.04
C PRO A 257 3.96 23.21 -32.61
N PRO A 258 3.40 23.59 -33.77
CA PRO A 258 2.48 22.75 -34.54
C PRO A 258 3.05 21.35 -34.80
N LEU A 259 2.20 20.32 -34.76
CA LEU A 259 2.57 18.92 -35.06
C LEU A 259 3.74 18.38 -34.20
N ASN A 260 3.86 18.85 -32.97
CA ASN A 260 4.88 18.42 -32.02
C ASN A 260 4.26 17.98 -30.70
N TYR A 261 5.06 17.31 -29.87
CA TYR A 261 4.69 16.90 -28.52
C TYR A 261 5.81 17.20 -27.52
N VAL A 262 5.46 17.30 -26.24
CA VAL A 262 6.42 17.47 -25.15
C VAL A 262 5.92 16.81 -23.87
N TYR A 263 6.84 16.16 -23.15
CA TYR A 263 6.57 15.70 -21.79
C TYR A 263 6.67 16.88 -20.83
N TYR A 264 5.57 17.13 -20.12
CA TYR A 264 5.45 18.25 -19.20
C TYR A 264 5.62 17.81 -17.76
N THR A 265 6.40 18.58 -16.99
CA THR A 265 6.42 18.53 -15.53
C THR A 265 6.38 19.94 -14.95
N TRP A 266 6.11 20.03 -13.65
CA TRP A 266 5.96 21.27 -12.90
C TRP A 266 7.27 22.04 -12.81
N SER A 267 7.22 23.30 -13.23
CA SER A 267 8.34 24.22 -13.13
C SER A 267 8.71 24.55 -11.68
N ASP A 268 7.71 24.69 -10.80
CA ASP A 268 7.84 24.92 -9.37
C ASP A 268 6.95 23.94 -8.58
N PRO A 269 7.52 22.83 -8.07
CA PRO A 269 6.78 21.84 -7.31
C PRO A 269 6.16 22.33 -6.00
N LEU A 270 6.55 23.52 -5.49
CA LEU A 270 6.00 24.10 -4.27
C LEU A 270 4.69 24.88 -4.52
N LYS A 271 4.40 25.22 -5.78
CA LYS A 271 3.22 25.98 -6.20
C LYS A 271 2.05 25.06 -6.62
N PRO A 272 0.82 25.61 -6.72
CA PRO A 272 -0.33 24.87 -7.24
C PRO A 272 -0.05 24.20 -8.60
N ARG A 273 -0.57 22.98 -8.75
CA ARG A 273 -0.33 22.10 -9.91
C ARG A 273 -1.43 22.25 -10.96
N ASP A 274 -1.60 23.48 -11.41
CA ASP A 274 -2.57 23.84 -12.45
C ASP A 274 -1.84 24.28 -13.72
N LEU A 275 -2.29 23.77 -14.86
CA LEU A 275 -1.70 24.08 -16.16
C LEU A 275 -2.46 25.22 -16.83
N VAL A 276 -1.74 26.26 -17.22
CA VAL A 276 -2.24 27.35 -18.06
C VAL A 276 -1.94 27.01 -19.51
N ILE A 277 -2.96 27.06 -20.35
CA ILE A 277 -2.86 26.98 -21.80
C ILE A 277 -3.24 28.32 -22.42
N LEU A 278 -2.45 28.73 -23.40
CA LEU A 278 -2.58 29.97 -24.16
C LEU A 278 -2.60 29.62 -25.65
N CYS A 279 -3.67 30.01 -26.34
CA CYS A 279 -3.80 29.90 -27.78
C CYS A 279 -4.24 31.26 -28.33
N GLY A 280 -3.34 31.94 -29.05
CA GLY A 280 -3.54 33.34 -29.43
C GLY A 280 -3.66 34.26 -28.21
N SER A 281 -4.75 35.04 -28.12
CA SER A 281 -5.01 35.98 -27.02
C SER A 281 -5.81 35.38 -25.85
N LYS A 282 -6.24 34.11 -25.96
CA LYS A 282 -7.12 33.47 -24.97
C LYS A 282 -6.32 32.59 -24.01
N LYS A 283 -6.71 32.64 -22.74
CA LYS A 283 -6.13 31.86 -21.63
C LYS A 283 -7.16 30.86 -21.10
N LYS A 284 -6.73 29.62 -20.88
CA LYS A 284 -7.49 28.58 -20.18
C LYS A 284 -6.64 28.00 -19.06
N ILE A 285 -7.23 27.80 -17.89
CA ILE A 285 -6.60 27.11 -16.77
C ILE A 285 -7.23 25.71 -16.70
N LEU A 286 -6.39 24.69 -16.56
CA LEU A 286 -6.75 23.29 -16.46
C LEU A 286 -6.31 22.77 -15.09
N GLU A 287 -7.29 22.41 -14.27
CA GLU A 287 -7.06 21.65 -13.05
C GLU A 287 -6.87 20.18 -13.43
N LEU A 288 -5.73 19.59 -13.07
CA LEU A 288 -5.35 18.23 -13.50
C LEU A 288 -5.98 17.12 -12.67
N THR A 289 -7.19 17.34 -12.18
CA THR A 289 -8.00 16.25 -11.66
C THR A 289 -8.38 15.35 -12.83
N PRO A 290 -8.18 14.01 -12.75
CA PRO A 290 -8.43 13.13 -13.89
C PRO A 290 -9.91 13.15 -14.29
N GLN A 291 -10.23 13.96 -15.30
CA GLN A 291 -11.49 13.97 -16.00
C GLN A 291 -11.23 13.41 -17.40
N TYR A 292 -11.02 12.10 -17.48
CA TYR A 292 -10.80 11.42 -18.76
C TYR A 292 -11.98 11.65 -19.69
N GLY A 293 -11.71 11.94 -20.97
CA GLY A 293 -12.76 12.28 -21.92
C GLY A 293 -13.33 13.69 -21.76
N PHE A 294 -12.76 14.50 -20.87
CA PHE A 294 -13.12 15.91 -20.80
C PHE A 294 -12.83 16.59 -22.13
N LEU A 295 -13.84 17.29 -22.63
CA LEU A 295 -13.80 18.06 -23.85
C LEU A 295 -13.82 19.53 -23.48
N GLY A 296 -12.83 20.26 -23.94
CA GLY A 296 -12.79 21.70 -23.79
C GLY A 296 -12.32 22.40 -25.05
N GLN A 297 -12.53 23.70 -25.09
CA GLN A 297 -12.04 24.57 -26.16
C GLN A 297 -11.09 25.62 -25.60
N VAL A 298 -10.12 26.02 -26.42
CA VAL A 298 -9.19 27.11 -26.16
C VAL A 298 -9.02 27.95 -27.43
N GLY A 299 -8.75 29.24 -27.29
CA GLY A 299 -8.78 30.18 -28.42
C GLY A 299 -10.19 30.67 -28.76
N ASP A 300 -10.38 31.24 -29.96
CA ASP A 300 -11.68 31.70 -30.47
C ASP A 300 -12.55 30.53 -30.98
N HIS A 301 -12.67 29.46 -30.20
CA HIS A 301 -13.48 28.25 -30.46
C HIS A 301 -13.00 27.31 -31.58
N ASN A 302 -11.85 27.55 -32.22
CA ASN A 302 -11.34 26.69 -33.29
C ASN A 302 -10.41 25.56 -32.83
N VAL A 303 -9.94 25.58 -31.58
CA VAL A 303 -9.06 24.53 -31.04
C VAL A 303 -9.78 23.83 -29.90
N SER A 304 -10.03 22.54 -30.10
CA SER A 304 -10.56 21.65 -29.08
C SER A 304 -9.41 20.86 -28.44
N TYR A 305 -9.58 20.47 -27.19
CA TYR A 305 -8.66 19.58 -26.51
C TYR A 305 -9.39 18.49 -25.74
N THR A 306 -8.68 17.37 -25.55
CA THR A 306 -9.16 16.28 -24.72
C THR A 306 -8.04 15.62 -23.93
N VAL A 307 -8.42 15.01 -22.80
CA VAL A 307 -7.52 14.23 -21.94
C VAL A 307 -7.80 12.74 -22.14
N LEU A 308 -6.78 12.01 -22.57
CA LEU A 308 -6.80 10.56 -22.78
C LEU A 308 -5.62 9.90 -22.07
N VAL A 309 -5.61 8.57 -22.03
CA VAL A 309 -4.49 7.77 -21.49
C VAL A 309 -3.97 6.87 -22.59
N ASP A 310 -2.67 6.95 -22.85
CA ASP A 310 -1.94 6.02 -23.72
C ASP A 310 -1.01 5.16 -22.86
N GLY A 311 -1.40 3.90 -22.63
CA GLY A 311 -0.73 3.00 -21.71
C GLY A 311 -0.73 3.52 -20.26
N VAL A 312 0.42 4.01 -19.80
CA VAL A 312 0.61 4.60 -18.45
C VAL A 312 0.72 6.13 -18.48
N GLN A 313 0.71 6.75 -19.66
CA GLN A 313 0.93 8.18 -19.84
C GLN A 313 -0.42 8.90 -20.02
N THR A 314 -0.66 9.93 -19.21
CA THR A 314 -1.75 10.87 -19.44
C THR A 314 -1.38 11.81 -20.58
N VAL A 315 -2.26 11.94 -21.58
CA VAL A 315 -2.04 12.75 -22.78
C VAL A 315 -3.08 13.86 -22.85
N LEU A 316 -2.63 15.10 -23.03
CA LEU A 316 -3.47 16.26 -23.34
C LEU A 316 -3.29 16.61 -24.81
N LEU A 317 -4.29 16.29 -25.62
CA LEU A 317 -4.29 16.42 -27.07
C LEU A 317 -5.02 17.70 -27.49
N PHE A 318 -4.39 18.52 -28.34
CA PHE A 318 -4.98 19.71 -28.96
C PHE A 318 -5.17 19.48 -30.46
N SER A 319 -6.36 19.77 -30.99
CA SER A 319 -6.66 19.62 -32.41
C SER A 319 -7.78 20.59 -32.87
N ASP A 320 -7.70 21.01 -34.12
CA ASP A 320 -8.73 21.75 -34.86
C ASP A 320 -9.67 20.80 -35.65
N ASP A 321 -9.32 19.52 -35.72
CA ASP A 321 -10.11 18.46 -36.35
C ASP A 321 -11.04 17.80 -35.31
N THR A 322 -12.35 17.97 -35.52
CA THR A 322 -13.40 17.41 -34.67
C THR A 322 -13.39 15.88 -34.68
N GLU A 323 -13.08 15.23 -35.81
CA GLU A 323 -13.07 13.75 -35.89
C GLU A 323 -11.94 13.17 -35.02
N VAL A 324 -10.77 13.83 -35.00
CA VAL A 324 -9.65 13.45 -34.15
C VAL A 324 -10.02 13.58 -32.67
N ILE A 325 -10.68 14.68 -32.31
CA ILE A 325 -11.10 14.94 -30.94
C ILE A 325 -12.20 13.96 -30.53
N GLU A 326 -13.20 13.71 -31.37
CA GLU A 326 -14.24 12.72 -31.10
C GLU A 326 -13.69 11.29 -30.99
N ALA A 327 -12.74 10.91 -31.85
CA ALA A 327 -12.06 9.62 -31.74
C ALA A 327 -11.27 9.52 -30.42
N ALA A 328 -10.52 10.55 -30.04
CA ALA A 328 -9.71 10.59 -28.83
C ALA A 328 -10.56 10.73 -27.54
N SER A 329 -11.64 11.49 -27.58
CA SER A 329 -12.63 11.65 -26.50
C SER A 329 -13.65 10.52 -26.45
N GLY A 330 -13.71 9.68 -27.49
CA GLY A 330 -14.35 8.36 -27.49
C GLY A 330 -13.42 7.27 -26.96
N MET A 331 -12.13 7.56 -26.75
CA MET A 331 -11.16 6.71 -26.05
C MET A 331 -11.03 6.87 -24.50
N PRO A 332 -12.00 7.38 -23.71
CA PRO A 332 -11.91 7.33 -22.26
C PRO A 332 -12.59 6.06 -21.75
N SER A 333 -11.81 5.02 -21.48
CA SER A 333 -12.17 3.93 -20.53
C SER A 333 -13.50 3.18 -20.75
N LEU A 334 -14.22 3.40 -21.85
CA LEU A 334 -15.50 2.79 -22.18
C LEU A 334 -15.28 1.32 -22.47
N ALA A 335 -15.40 0.50 -21.43
CA ALA A 335 -15.46 -0.95 -21.53
C ALA A 335 -14.42 -1.49 -22.53
N GLU A 336 -13.12 -1.31 -22.25
CA GLU A 336 -12.13 -2.17 -22.90
C GLU A 336 -12.67 -3.59 -22.82
N SER A 337 -12.96 -4.19 -23.98
CA SER A 337 -13.29 -5.59 -24.01
C SER A 337 -12.09 -6.28 -23.39
N MET A 338 -12.32 -6.93 -22.23
CA MET A 338 -11.26 -7.66 -21.55
C MET A 338 -10.78 -8.71 -22.53
N GLY A 339 -9.66 -8.45 -23.21
CA GLY A 339 -9.13 -9.29 -24.29
C GLY A 339 -8.81 -10.69 -23.77
N GLN A 340 -8.52 -10.80 -22.47
CA GLN A 340 -8.38 -12.06 -21.79
C GLN A 340 -9.03 -12.02 -20.40
N ARG A 341 -9.85 -13.03 -20.10
CA ARG A 341 -10.39 -13.28 -18.75
C ARG A 341 -10.17 -14.74 -18.40
N ILE A 342 -9.43 -14.99 -17.31
CA ILE A 342 -9.16 -16.32 -16.76
C ILE A 342 -9.83 -16.38 -15.39
N GLN A 343 -10.68 -17.37 -15.18
CA GLN A 343 -11.31 -17.65 -13.90
C GLN A 343 -10.87 -19.02 -13.39
N ILE A 344 -10.38 -19.07 -12.16
CA ILE A 344 -9.95 -20.28 -11.46
C ILE A 344 -10.79 -20.39 -10.20
N GLY A 345 -11.53 -21.49 -10.06
CA GLY A 345 -12.25 -21.86 -8.86
C GLY A 345 -11.67 -23.13 -8.26
N ILE A 346 -11.21 -23.06 -7.02
CA ILE A 346 -10.68 -24.19 -6.25
C ILE A 346 -11.65 -24.43 -5.09
N TYR A 347 -12.28 -25.61 -5.09
CA TYR A 347 -13.27 -25.97 -4.08
C TYR A 347 -12.67 -25.98 -2.68
N ASP A 348 -11.62 -26.78 -2.50
CA ASP A 348 -10.96 -26.98 -1.22
C ASP A 348 -9.45 -27.14 -1.50
N ILE A 349 -8.59 -26.49 -0.72
CA ILE A 349 -7.14 -26.68 -0.76
C ILE A 349 -6.58 -26.71 0.66
N GLY A 350 -5.71 -27.69 0.93
CA GLY A 350 -5.02 -27.84 2.21
C GLY A 350 -3.51 -27.77 2.03
N LEU A 351 -2.83 -27.18 2.99
CA LEU A 351 -1.38 -27.10 3.10
C LEU A 351 -0.97 -27.63 4.47
N SER A 352 -0.17 -28.69 4.46
CA SER A 352 0.39 -29.32 5.65
C SER A 352 1.87 -29.00 5.74
N ILE A 353 2.29 -28.45 6.88
CA ILE A 353 3.71 -28.26 7.21
C ILE A 353 4.10 -29.42 8.10
N VAL A 354 5.02 -30.25 7.62
CA VAL A 354 5.48 -31.45 8.32
C VAL A 354 6.93 -31.27 8.74
N ASN A 355 7.25 -31.68 9.95
CA ASN A 355 8.63 -31.76 10.42
C ASN A 355 9.35 -32.90 9.66
N ASP A 356 10.44 -32.59 8.98
CA ASP A 356 11.19 -33.54 8.15
C ASP A 356 11.90 -34.64 8.98
N VAL A 357 12.21 -34.35 10.24
CA VAL A 357 12.84 -35.29 11.17
C VAL A 357 11.80 -36.13 11.92
N THR A 358 10.82 -35.51 12.58
CA THR A 358 9.84 -36.24 13.41
C THR A 358 8.69 -36.83 12.60
N ARG A 359 8.50 -36.37 11.36
CA ARG A 359 7.38 -36.72 10.46
C ARG A 359 6.00 -36.37 11.02
N GLU A 360 5.95 -35.45 11.96
CA GLU A 360 4.72 -34.94 12.55
C GLU A 360 4.23 -33.72 11.78
N GLU A 361 2.92 -33.63 11.59
CA GLU A 361 2.28 -32.41 11.08
C GLU A 361 2.39 -31.33 12.15
N MET A 362 3.08 -30.24 11.84
CA MET A 362 3.28 -29.11 12.73
C MET A 362 2.14 -28.10 12.61
N LEU A 363 1.60 -27.93 11.40
CA LEU A 363 0.57 -26.96 11.08
C LEU A 363 -0.23 -27.42 9.87
N TYR A 364 -1.55 -27.28 9.95
CA TYR A 364 -2.44 -27.47 8.82
C TYR A 364 -3.18 -26.17 8.51
N ILE A 365 -3.13 -25.73 7.25
CA ILE A 365 -3.87 -24.57 6.75
C ILE A 365 -4.81 -25.07 5.66
N SER A 366 -6.09 -24.75 5.72
CA SER A 366 -7.03 -25.06 4.64
C SER A 366 -7.88 -23.87 4.22
N LEU A 367 -8.14 -23.80 2.92
CA LEU A 367 -9.16 -22.95 2.33
C LEU A 367 -10.32 -23.84 1.90
N ASN A 368 -11.48 -23.65 2.52
CA ASN A 368 -12.62 -24.53 2.34
C ASN A 368 -13.78 -23.80 1.65
N LYS A 369 -14.53 -24.53 0.82
CA LYS A 369 -15.75 -24.02 0.20
C LYS A 369 -16.77 -23.56 1.24
N SER A 370 -17.63 -22.64 0.85
CA SER A 370 -18.71 -22.19 1.73
C SER A 370 -19.69 -23.32 2.03
N LYS A 371 -20.42 -23.18 3.15
CA LYS A 371 -21.63 -23.98 3.38
C LYS A 371 -22.60 -23.79 2.21
N VAL A 372 -23.30 -24.86 1.86
CA VAL A 372 -24.29 -24.84 0.78
C VAL A 372 -25.54 -24.11 1.27
N VAL A 373 -26.08 -23.23 0.42
CA VAL A 373 -27.28 -22.47 0.71
C VAL A 373 -28.24 -22.54 -0.48
N TRP A 374 -29.50 -22.82 -0.20
CA TRP A 374 -30.60 -22.73 -1.13
C TRP A 374 -31.20 -21.34 -1.11
N THR A 375 -31.27 -20.72 -2.28
CA THR A 375 -31.64 -19.32 -2.43
C THR A 375 -32.82 -19.14 -3.36
N GLU A 376 -33.69 -18.19 -3.03
CA GLU A 376 -34.79 -17.72 -3.87
C GLU A 376 -34.40 -16.36 -4.48
N THR A 377 -34.62 -16.20 -5.78
CA THR A 377 -34.44 -14.90 -6.45
C THR A 377 -35.78 -14.19 -6.57
N ARG A 378 -35.91 -13.01 -5.95
CA ARG A 378 -37.10 -12.14 -6.09
C ARG A 378 -36.67 -10.74 -6.53
N LYS A 379 -37.20 -10.25 -7.66
CA LYS A 379 -36.94 -8.88 -8.18
C LYS A 379 -35.43 -8.53 -8.13
N SER A 380 -34.60 -9.41 -8.69
CA SER A 380 -33.13 -9.29 -8.74
C SER A 380 -32.38 -9.40 -7.41
N ARG A 381 -33.04 -9.71 -6.29
CA ARG A 381 -32.39 -9.98 -5.00
C ARG A 381 -32.41 -11.46 -4.69
N VAL A 382 -31.25 -12.02 -4.40
CA VAL A 382 -31.06 -13.40 -3.95
C VAL A 382 -31.23 -13.43 -2.43
N ARG A 383 -32.12 -14.29 -1.92
CA ARG A 383 -32.37 -14.46 -0.48
C ARG A 383 -32.24 -15.93 -0.07
N PRO A 384 -31.51 -16.25 1.00
CA PRO A 384 -31.45 -17.61 1.52
C PRO A 384 -32.80 -18.04 2.11
N LEU A 385 -33.07 -19.34 2.11
CA LEU A 385 -34.16 -19.90 2.91
C LEU A 385 -33.86 -19.83 4.41
N LEU A 386 -34.83 -20.18 5.26
CA LEU A 386 -34.60 -20.37 6.68
C LEU A 386 -33.55 -21.49 6.90
N HIS A 387 -32.78 -21.39 7.99
CA HIS A 387 -31.66 -22.29 8.25
C HIS A 387 -32.07 -23.77 8.28
N ASP A 388 -33.12 -24.11 9.04
CA ASP A 388 -33.61 -25.49 9.17
C ASP A 388 -34.14 -26.04 7.84
N ILE A 389 -34.76 -25.18 7.02
CA ILE A 389 -35.23 -25.55 5.68
C ILE A 389 -34.03 -25.83 4.77
N ASN A 390 -32.97 -25.02 4.84
CA ASN A 390 -31.76 -25.24 4.06
C ASN A 390 -31.10 -26.58 4.38
N ILE A 391 -30.97 -26.92 5.68
CA ILE A 391 -30.34 -28.16 6.12
C ILE A 391 -31.10 -29.37 5.59
N HIS A 392 -32.41 -29.42 5.86
CA HIS A 392 -33.23 -30.56 5.42
C HIS A 392 -33.29 -30.66 3.89
N LEU A 393 -33.41 -29.53 3.18
CA LEU A 393 -33.44 -29.52 1.71
C LEU A 393 -32.13 -30.01 1.10
N GLU A 394 -30.99 -29.62 1.69
CA GLU A 394 -29.67 -30.10 1.25
C GLU A 394 -29.48 -31.60 1.52
N GLU A 395 -29.98 -32.12 2.66
CA GLU A 395 -29.92 -33.55 2.97
C GLU A 395 -30.74 -34.40 1.99
N LEU A 396 -31.96 -33.95 1.68
CA LEU A 396 -32.83 -34.58 0.68
C LEU A 396 -32.18 -34.54 -0.71
N TYR A 397 -31.64 -33.38 -1.11
CA TYR A 397 -30.96 -33.22 -2.39
C TYR A 397 -29.73 -34.11 -2.51
N ARG A 398 -28.89 -34.17 -1.47
CA ARG A 398 -27.69 -35.02 -1.45
C ARG A 398 -28.06 -36.48 -1.67
N THR A 399 -29.07 -36.97 -0.95
CA THR A 399 -29.54 -38.34 -1.08
C THR A 399 -30.08 -38.63 -2.49
N HIS A 400 -30.90 -37.72 -3.03
CA HIS A 400 -31.43 -37.83 -4.40
C HIS A 400 -30.30 -37.83 -5.43
N HIS A 401 -29.34 -36.93 -5.29
CA HIS A 401 -28.22 -36.76 -6.20
C HIS A 401 -27.25 -37.94 -6.17
N GLU A 402 -26.97 -38.52 -4.99
CA GLU A 402 -26.18 -39.75 -4.84
C GLU A 402 -26.87 -40.95 -5.50
N GLN A 403 -28.19 -41.07 -5.35
CA GLN A 403 -28.99 -42.12 -6.02
C GLN A 403 -28.96 -41.97 -7.55
N LEU A 404 -29.08 -40.73 -8.07
CA LEU A 404 -28.96 -40.46 -9.50
C LEU A 404 -27.55 -40.68 -10.05
N LYS A 405 -26.49 -40.42 -9.27
CA LYS A 405 -25.12 -40.76 -9.68
C LYS A 405 -24.93 -42.26 -9.84
N ALA A 406 -25.54 -43.05 -8.96
CA ALA A 406 -25.49 -44.51 -9.04
C ALA A 406 -26.34 -45.06 -10.19
N ASN A 407 -27.48 -44.43 -10.51
CA ASN A 407 -28.36 -44.84 -11.60
C ASN A 407 -28.92 -43.63 -12.39
N PRO A 408 -28.18 -43.12 -13.40
CA PRO A 408 -28.52 -41.87 -14.09
C PRO A 408 -29.81 -41.87 -14.92
N TYR A 409 -30.29 -43.05 -15.34
CA TYR A 409 -31.42 -43.18 -16.27
C TYR A 409 -32.70 -43.71 -15.61
N ASP A 410 -32.73 -43.77 -14.28
CA ASP A 410 -33.88 -44.27 -13.53
C ASP A 410 -35.05 -43.26 -13.58
N LYS A 411 -36.10 -43.63 -14.32
CA LYS A 411 -37.30 -42.80 -14.51
C LYS A 411 -38.09 -42.59 -13.21
N GLU A 412 -38.05 -43.55 -12.28
CA GLU A 412 -38.73 -43.42 -10.99
C GLU A 412 -37.99 -42.43 -10.09
N LEU A 413 -36.66 -42.45 -10.09
CA LEU A 413 -35.80 -41.50 -9.37
C LEU A 413 -35.90 -40.07 -9.93
N LEU A 414 -35.94 -39.93 -11.27
CA LEU A 414 -36.13 -38.63 -11.92
C LEU A 414 -37.49 -37.99 -11.63
N GLY A 415 -38.53 -38.81 -11.45
CA GLY A 415 -39.88 -38.37 -11.10
C GLY A 415 -40.18 -38.35 -9.59
N LYS A 416 -39.21 -38.69 -8.74
CA LYS A 416 -39.41 -38.84 -7.30
C LYS A 416 -39.73 -37.51 -6.65
N LYS A 417 -40.81 -37.49 -5.86
CA LYS A 417 -41.22 -36.36 -5.04
C LYS A 417 -40.83 -36.57 -3.58
N TYR A 418 -40.38 -35.48 -2.96
CA TYR A 418 -40.03 -35.42 -1.54
C TYR A 418 -41.02 -34.52 -0.78
N TYR A 419 -41.06 -34.68 0.54
CA TYR A 419 -42.08 -34.08 1.41
C TYR A 419 -41.41 -33.51 2.67
N MET A 420 -41.84 -32.32 3.12
CA MET A 420 -41.40 -31.69 4.37
C MET A 420 -42.58 -30.97 5.04
N GLU A 421 -42.49 -30.63 6.33
CA GLU A 421 -43.57 -29.96 7.07
C GLU A 421 -44.06 -28.66 6.39
N TYR A 422 -43.12 -27.87 5.84
CA TYR A 422 -43.42 -26.61 5.17
C TYR A 422 -43.79 -26.75 3.68
N PHE A 423 -43.49 -27.89 3.05
CA PHE A 423 -43.65 -28.11 1.60
C PHE A 423 -44.26 -29.48 1.30
N ARG A 424 -45.43 -29.46 0.65
CA ARG A 424 -46.18 -30.66 0.31
C ARG A 424 -45.59 -31.45 -0.84
N GLU A 425 -44.83 -30.81 -1.73
CA GLU A 425 -44.12 -31.51 -2.79
C GLU A 425 -42.81 -30.78 -3.08
N ILE A 426 -41.75 -31.57 -3.25
CA ILE A 426 -40.41 -31.10 -3.59
C ILE A 426 -39.89 -31.99 -4.72
N SER A 427 -39.46 -31.36 -5.81
CA SER A 427 -38.74 -32.03 -6.91
C SER A 427 -37.41 -31.37 -7.16
N PHE A 428 -36.41 -32.16 -7.54
CA PHE A 428 -35.05 -31.69 -7.78
C PHE A 428 -34.67 -31.84 -9.26
N HIS A 429 -34.08 -30.79 -9.81
CA HIS A 429 -33.64 -30.70 -11.20
C HIS A 429 -32.29 -29.98 -11.25
N ASP A 430 -31.18 -30.70 -11.38
CA ASP A 430 -29.82 -30.16 -11.58
C ASP A 430 -29.46 -28.90 -10.76
N GLY A 431 -29.58 -29.02 -9.42
CA GLY A 431 -29.24 -27.94 -8.50
C GLY A 431 -30.32 -26.88 -8.34
N ILE A 432 -31.50 -27.09 -8.91
CA ILE A 432 -32.73 -26.36 -8.65
C ILE A 432 -33.71 -27.28 -7.92
N ALA A 433 -34.43 -26.73 -6.93
CA ALA A 433 -35.56 -27.40 -6.30
C ALA A 433 -36.85 -26.61 -6.56
N GLU A 434 -37.89 -27.31 -7.01
CA GLU A 434 -39.26 -26.79 -7.08
C GLU A 434 -39.99 -27.19 -5.80
N LEU A 435 -40.46 -26.20 -5.04
CA LEU A 435 -41.13 -26.37 -3.76
C LEU A 435 -42.59 -25.94 -3.89
N ILE A 436 -43.53 -26.81 -3.51
CA ILE A 436 -44.96 -26.52 -3.50
C ILE A 436 -45.44 -26.43 -2.04
N ASN A 437 -45.94 -25.27 -1.63
CA ASN A 437 -46.44 -25.10 -0.26
C ASN A 437 -47.87 -25.63 -0.08
N SER A 438 -48.35 -25.64 1.16
CA SER A 438 -49.71 -26.11 1.50
C SER A 438 -50.85 -25.33 0.82
N LYS A 439 -50.57 -24.12 0.33
CA LYS A 439 -51.51 -23.27 -0.42
C LYS A 439 -51.41 -23.45 -1.95
N GLY A 440 -50.61 -24.42 -2.42
CA GLY A 440 -50.41 -24.68 -3.85
C GLY A 440 -49.50 -23.68 -4.57
N GLN A 441 -48.82 -22.79 -3.83
CA GLN A 441 -47.89 -21.83 -4.43
C GLN A 441 -46.57 -22.51 -4.73
N ARG A 442 -46.06 -22.30 -5.94
CA ARG A 442 -44.80 -22.84 -6.43
C ARG A 442 -43.66 -21.86 -6.16
N LYS A 443 -42.51 -22.40 -5.74
CA LYS A 443 -41.31 -21.65 -5.45
C LYS A 443 -40.09 -22.38 -6.00
N LEU A 444 -39.31 -21.70 -6.84
CA LEU A 444 -38.05 -22.22 -7.37
C LEU A 444 -36.89 -21.70 -6.52
N VAL A 445 -36.04 -22.62 -6.06
CA VAL A 445 -34.84 -22.29 -5.29
C VAL A 445 -33.61 -22.91 -5.91
N LYS A 446 -32.50 -22.18 -5.89
CA LYS A 446 -31.23 -22.60 -6.49
C LYS A 446 -30.22 -22.93 -5.41
N ARG A 447 -29.54 -24.06 -5.57
CA ARG A 447 -28.40 -24.48 -4.75
C ARG A 447 -27.19 -23.61 -5.09
N GLN A 448 -26.61 -22.97 -4.08
CA GLN A 448 -25.43 -22.12 -4.22
C GLN A 448 -24.36 -22.52 -3.20
N ALA A 449 -23.11 -22.58 -3.65
CA ALA A 449 -21.93 -22.67 -2.83
C ALA A 449 -20.83 -21.83 -3.50
N LEU A 450 -19.94 -21.26 -2.70
CA LEU A 450 -18.81 -20.48 -3.17
C LEU A 450 -17.52 -21.30 -2.99
N ASP A 451 -16.64 -21.26 -3.98
CA ASP A 451 -15.35 -21.99 -3.98
C ASP A 451 -14.42 -21.51 -2.86
N GLY A 452 -13.66 -22.38 -2.20
CA GLY A 452 -12.76 -21.99 -1.11
C GLY A 452 -11.76 -20.89 -1.52
N LEU A 453 -11.27 -20.98 -2.76
CA LEU A 453 -10.45 -19.96 -3.41
C LEU A 453 -10.98 -19.71 -4.83
N TRP A 454 -11.30 -18.46 -5.11
CA TRP A 454 -11.71 -18.00 -6.44
C TRP A 454 -10.77 -16.88 -6.88
N ILE A 455 -10.21 -17.02 -8.08
CA ILE A 455 -9.29 -16.08 -8.68
C ILE A 455 -9.82 -15.70 -10.06
N GLU A 456 -9.91 -14.40 -10.30
CA GLU A 456 -10.17 -13.85 -11.62
C GLU A 456 -9.02 -12.96 -12.02
N TYR A 457 -8.38 -13.34 -13.12
CA TYR A 457 -7.43 -12.51 -13.81
C TYR A 457 -8.09 -11.95 -15.06
N ALA A 458 -8.12 -10.63 -15.18
CA ALA A 458 -8.65 -9.93 -16.34
C ALA A 458 -7.59 -8.98 -16.89
N ARG A 459 -7.36 -9.03 -18.20
CA ARG A 459 -6.39 -8.19 -18.88
C ARG A 459 -7.00 -7.58 -20.13
N SER A 460 -6.76 -6.29 -20.29
CA SER A 460 -7.02 -5.50 -21.48
C SER A 460 -5.71 -4.94 -22.04
N VAL A 461 -5.80 -4.03 -23.02
CA VAL A 461 -4.62 -3.39 -23.61
C VAL A 461 -3.96 -2.46 -22.59
N THR A 462 -4.76 -1.74 -21.79
CA THR A 462 -4.28 -0.73 -20.84
C THR A 462 -4.38 -1.13 -19.37
N ASN A 463 -5.15 -2.16 -19.03
CA ASN A 463 -5.41 -2.54 -17.65
C ASN A 463 -5.17 -4.03 -17.38
N THR A 464 -4.69 -4.34 -16.19
CA THR A 464 -4.61 -5.71 -15.66
C THR A 464 -5.17 -5.72 -14.25
N ALA A 465 -6.21 -6.54 -14.05
CA ALA A 465 -6.89 -6.69 -12.78
C ALA A 465 -6.77 -8.15 -12.29
N LEU A 466 -6.47 -8.31 -11.00
CA LEU A 466 -6.49 -9.59 -10.30
C LEU A 466 -7.45 -9.48 -9.13
N HIS A 467 -8.54 -10.25 -9.18
CA HIS A 467 -9.53 -10.31 -8.12
C HIS A 467 -9.45 -11.68 -7.45
N ILE A 468 -9.21 -11.69 -6.15
CA ILE A 468 -9.09 -12.91 -5.34
C ILE A 468 -10.19 -12.88 -4.29
N ARG A 469 -10.94 -13.98 -4.17
CA ARG A 469 -11.92 -14.20 -3.11
C ARG A 469 -11.59 -15.49 -2.38
N ILE A 470 -11.42 -15.38 -1.07
CA ILE A 470 -11.19 -16.50 -0.15
C ILE A 470 -12.41 -16.58 0.77
N ASN A 471 -13.00 -17.77 0.92
CA ASN A 471 -14.22 -17.92 1.72
C ASN A 471 -13.96 -18.29 3.17
N HIS A 472 -13.42 -19.50 3.41
CA HIS A 472 -13.18 -19.98 4.77
C HIS A 472 -11.73 -20.41 4.91
N VAL A 473 -11.00 -19.77 5.82
CA VAL A 473 -9.63 -20.11 6.18
C VAL A 473 -9.65 -20.80 7.53
N GLN A 474 -9.09 -22.00 7.60
CA GLN A 474 -8.85 -22.72 8.85
C GLN A 474 -7.35 -22.92 9.02
N ILE A 475 -6.86 -22.63 10.23
CA ILE A 475 -5.46 -22.77 10.61
C ILE A 475 -5.45 -23.57 11.91
N ASP A 476 -4.96 -24.80 11.84
CA ASP A 476 -4.90 -25.70 12.97
C ASP A 476 -3.45 -25.91 13.39
N ASN A 477 -3.17 -25.62 14.67
CA ASN A 477 -1.93 -26.02 15.32
C ASN A 477 -2.08 -27.47 15.76
N GLN A 478 -1.28 -28.36 15.18
CA GLN A 478 -1.35 -29.81 15.41
C GLN A 478 -0.39 -30.28 16.51
N LEU A 479 0.29 -29.35 17.19
CA LEU A 479 1.20 -29.65 18.29
C LEU A 479 0.43 -29.84 19.61
N ASP A 480 0.73 -30.94 20.31
CA ASP A 480 0.21 -31.25 21.65
C ASP A 480 0.66 -30.26 22.74
N TYR A 481 1.60 -29.36 22.43
CA TYR A 481 2.14 -28.34 23.33
C TYR A 481 1.46 -26.99 23.13
N THR A 482 0.13 -26.93 23.18
CA THR A 482 -0.58 -25.64 23.23
C THR A 482 -0.44 -25.02 24.62
N MET A 483 0.37 -23.95 24.73
CA MET A 483 0.53 -23.18 25.98
C MET A 483 -0.66 -22.25 26.31
N PHE A 484 -1.74 -22.29 25.52
CA PHE A 484 -2.95 -21.50 25.77
C PHE A 484 -4.19 -22.41 25.76
N PRO A 485 -5.09 -22.28 26.75
CA PRO A 485 -6.41 -22.91 26.67
C PRO A 485 -7.25 -22.21 25.60
N VAL A 486 -8.04 -23.02 24.88
CA VAL A 486 -9.13 -22.57 23.99
C VAL A 486 -10.25 -21.93 24.81
#